data_AF-A0A1Y3BHL1-F1
#
_entry.id   AF-A0A1Y3BHL1-F1
#
_cell.length_a   1.000
_cell.length_b   1.000
_cell.length_c   1.000
_cell.angle_alpha   90.00
_cell.angle_beta   90.00
_cell.angle_gamma   90.00
#
_symmetry.space_group_name_H-M   'P 1'
#
loop_
_entity.id
_entity.type
_entity.pdbx_description
1 polymer ?
#
loop_
_entity_poly.entity_id
_entity_poly.type
_entity_poly.pdbx_seq_one_letter_code
_entity_poly.pdbx_strand_id
1 'polypeptide(L)' 'MREGTAKLLAACKHMNQSLEAAKSLLTSDIRLAEFRNELQKRKHHFQKLNQYSKLKHQFQTFEYH' A
#
# COMPACT_ATOMS: atom_id res chain seq x y z
N MET A 1 1.33 4.98 14.76
CA MET A 1 0.97 6.36 14.38
C MET A 1 -0.54 6.52 14.36
N ARG A 2 -1.27 5.92 13.39
CA ARG A 2 -2.74 5.94 13.29
C ARG A 2 -3.49 5.67 14.61
N GLU A 3 -3.18 4.55 15.27
CA GLU A 3 -3.82 4.21 16.56
C GLU A 3 -3.51 5.22 17.67
N GLY A 4 -2.30 5.76 17.70
CA GLY A 4 -1.91 6.80 18.65
C GLY A 4 -2.70 8.10 18.42
N THR A 5 -2.84 8.51 17.16
CA THR A 5 -3.62 9.70 16.78
C THR A 5 -5.12 9.52 17.04
N ALA A 6 -5.66 8.31 16.81
CA ALA A 6 -7.06 8.00 17.12
C ALA A 6 -7.35 8.07 18.63
N LYS A 7 -6.43 7.55 19.47
CA LYS A 7 -6.52 7.66 20.93
C LYS A 7 -6.41 9.11 21.40
N LEU A 8 -5.51 9.89 20.79
CA LEU A 8 -5.33 11.31 21.10
C LEU A 8 -6.57 12.12 20.74
N LEU A 9 -7.16 11.88 19.55
CA LEU A 9 -8.42 12.48 19.10
C LEU A 9 -9.57 12.19 20.07
N ALA A 10 -9.70 10.95 20.55
CA ALA A 10 -10.72 10.56 21.52
C ALA A 10 -10.54 11.25 22.90
N ALA A 11 -9.31 11.66 23.23
CA ALA A 11 -8.98 12.35 24.46
C ALA A 11 -9.07 13.89 24.35
N CYS A 12 -9.25 14.44 23.16
CA CYS A 12 -9.32 15.89 22.95
C CYS A 12 -10.60 16.47 23.57
N LYS A 13 -10.43 17.42 24.51
CA LYS A 13 -11.54 18.16 25.15
C LYS A 13 -11.81 19.52 24.50
N HIS A 14 -10.91 19.94 23.60
CA HIS A 14 -10.95 21.24 22.94
C HIS A 14 -10.97 21.07 21.42
N MET A 15 -11.84 21.82 20.74
CA MET A 15 -12.09 21.72 19.31
C MET A 15 -10.82 21.84 18.45
N ASN A 16 -9.90 22.74 18.81
CA ASN A 16 -8.66 22.94 18.05
C ASN A 16 -7.73 21.71 18.12
N GLN A 17 -7.67 21.03 19.26
CA GLN A 17 -6.87 19.81 19.42
C GLN A 17 -7.49 18.65 18.64
N SER A 18 -8.82 18.52 18.71
CA SER A 18 -9.56 17.51 17.94
C SER A 18 -9.35 17.71 16.44
N LEU A 19 -9.40 18.96 15.96
CA LEU A 19 -9.17 19.28 14.55
C LEU A 19 -7.77 18.88 14.10
N GLU A 20 -6.74 19.19 14.89
CA GLU A 20 -5.36 18.87 14.53
C GLU A 20 -5.07 17.36 14.56
N ALA A 21 -5.63 16.66 15.54
CA ALA A 21 -5.55 15.20 15.61
C ALA A 21 -6.29 14.54 14.43
N ALA A 22 -7.46 15.06 14.04
CA ALA A 22 -8.21 14.56 12.89
C ALA A 22 -7.46 14.75 11.56
N LYS A 23 -6.83 15.93 11.36
CA LYS A 23 -5.97 16.19 10.19
C LYS A 23 -4.80 15.21 10.14
N SER A 24 -4.10 15.05 11.27
CA SER A 24 -2.98 14.12 11.39
C SER A 24 -3.38 12.67 11.05
N LEU A 25 -4.59 12.26 11.46
CA LEU A 25 -5.13 10.94 11.15
C LEU A 25 -5.41 10.78 9.66
N LEU A 26 -6.09 11.76 9.04
CA LEU A 26 -6.40 11.76 7.62
C LEU A 26 -5.13 11.69 6.75
N THR A 27 -4.12 12.51 7.06
CA THR A 27 -2.83 12.47 6.36
C THR A 27 -2.14 11.12 6.51
N SER A 28 -2.25 10.48 7.68
CA SER A 28 -1.73 9.11 7.86
C SER A 28 -2.48 8.10 6.99
N ASP A 29 -3.80 8.22 6.88
CA ASP A 29 -4.63 7.28 6.10
C ASP A 29 -4.37 7.41 4.60
N ILE A 30 -4.19 8.64 4.08
CA ILE A 30 -3.81 8.88 2.69
C ILE A 30 -2.47 8.20 2.36
N ARG A 31 -1.43 8.43 3.17
CA ARG A 31 -0.10 7.83 2.95
C ARG A 31 -0.15 6.30 2.99
N LEU A 32 -0.97 5.72 3.86
CA LEU A 32 -1.17 4.27 3.91
C LEU A 32 -1.87 3.75 2.64
N ALA A 33 -2.86 4.47 2.11
CA ALA A 33 -3.54 4.11 0.87
C ALA A 33 -2.58 4.16 -0.33
N GLU A 34 -1.76 5.20 -0.43
CA GLU A 34 -0.72 5.33 -1.45
C GLU A 34 0.29 4.18 -1.38
N PHE A 35 0.78 3.87 -0.17
CA PHE A 35 1.70 2.76 0.04
C PHE A 35 1.06 1.41 -0.36
N ARG A 36 -0.20 1.18 0.00
CA ARG A 36 -0.95 -0.03 -0.42
C ARG A 36 -1.07 -0.14 -1.94
N ASN A 37 -1.39 0.97 -2.61
CA ASN A 37 -1.46 1.01 -4.07
C ASN A 37 -0.10 0.67 -4.69
N GLU A 38 0.98 1.20 -4.15
CA GLU A 38 2.34 0.92 -4.63
C GLU A 38 2.72 -0.56 -4.41
N LEU A 39 2.40 -1.14 -3.26
CA LEU A 39 2.59 -2.57 -3.01
C LEU A 39 1.78 -3.44 -4.01
N GLN A 40 0.55 -3.05 -4.33
CA GLN A 40 -0.28 -3.76 -5.29
C GLN A 40 0.30 -3.69 -6.70
N LYS A 41 0.81 -2.53 -7.13
CA LYS A 41 1.51 -2.39 -8.42
C LYS A 41 2.72 -3.30 -8.51
N ARG A 42 3.56 -3.33 -7.46
CA ARG A 42 4.74 -4.22 -7.39
C ARG A 42 4.32 -5.68 -7.46
N LYS A 43 3.29 -6.10 -6.71
CA LYS A 43 2.76 -7.46 -6.77
C LYS A 43 2.35 -7.85 -8.18
N HIS A 44 1.60 -6.98 -8.87
CA HIS A 44 1.18 -7.21 -10.25
C HIS A 44 2.37 -7.29 -11.22
N HIS A 45 3.36 -6.42 -11.03
CA HIS A 45 4.59 -6.44 -11.81
C HIS A 45 5.36 -7.76 -11.64
N PHE A 46 5.54 -8.24 -10.40
CA PHE A 46 6.17 -9.53 -10.13
C PHE A 46 5.38 -10.69 -10.75
N GLN A 47 4.04 -10.67 -10.68
CA GLN A 47 3.21 -11.69 -11.31
C GLN A 47 3.38 -11.71 -12.84
N LYS A 48 3.41 -10.53 -13.48
CA LYS A 48 3.69 -10.43 -14.92
C LYS A 48 5.06 -10.98 -15.28
N LEU A 49 6.11 -10.59 -14.56
CA LEU A 49 7.47 -11.10 -14.80
C LEU A 49 7.56 -12.62 -14.67
N ASN A 50 6.88 -13.20 -13.67
CA ASN A 50 6.79 -14.66 -13.52
C ASN A 50 6.04 -15.33 -14.67
N GLN A 51 5.02 -14.69 -15.23
CA GLN A 51 4.33 -15.20 -16.40
C GLN A 51 5.23 -15.17 -17.64
N TYR A 52 5.98 -14.08 -17.85
CA TYR A 52 6.95 -13.96 -18.94
C TYR A 52 8.08 -14.99 -18.83
N SER A 53 8.63 -15.22 -17.64
CA SER A 53 9.67 -16.23 -17.46
C SER A 53 9.15 -17.64 -17.77
N LYS A 54 7.93 -17.96 -17.34
CA LYS A 54 7.28 -19.24 -17.65
C LYS A 54 7.05 -19.43 -19.16
N LEU A 55 6.56 -18.40 -19.85
CA LEU A 55 6.39 -18.44 -21.30
C LEU A 55 7.72 -18.61 -22.02
N LYS A 56 8.76 -17.87 -21.63
CA LYS A 56 10.09 -17.97 -22.22
C LYS A 56 10.68 -19.38 -22.09
N HIS A 57 10.55 -20.02 -20.92
CA HIS A 57 10.99 -21.40 -20.73
C HIS A 57 10.22 -22.38 -21.61
N GLN A 58 8.90 -22.19 -21.78
CA GLN A 58 8.08 -23.03 -22.63
C GLN A 58 8.49 -22.93 -24.12
N PHE A 59 8.72 -21.73 -24.65
CA PHE A 59 9.23 -21.58 -26.01
C PHE A 59 10.62 -22.20 -26.19
N GLN A 60 11.50 -22.02 -25.20
CA GLN A 60 12.84 -22.58 -25.25
C GLN A 60 12.82 -24.11 -25.24
N THR A 61 11.88 -24.75 -24.55
CA THR A 61 11.68 -26.22 -24.64
C THR A 61 11.13 -26.69 -25.98
N PHE A 62 10.40 -25.85 -26.73
CA PHE A 62 9.90 -26.22 -28.06
C PHE A 62 10.95 -26.08 -29.17
N GLU A 63 11.96 -25.23 -28.99
CA GLU A 63 13.04 -25.01 -29.97
C GLU A 63 14.14 -26.09 -29.94
N TYR A 64 14.15 -26.98 -28.94
CA TYR A 64 15.14 -28.07 -28.79
C TYR A 64 14.57 -29.49 -29.03
N HIS A 65 13.40 -29.60 -29.68
CA HIS A 65 12.79 -30.86 -30.14
C HIS A 65 12.45 -30.77 -31.62
#